data_AF-A0A6N3C091-F1
#
_entry.id   AF-A0A6N3C091-F1
#
_cell.length_a   1.000
_cell.length_b   1.000
_cell.length_c   1.000
_cell.angle_alpha   90.00
_cell.angle_beta   90.00
_cell.angle_gamma   90.00
#
_symmetry.space_group_name_H-M   'P 1'
#
loop_
_entity.id
_entity.type
_entity.pdbx_description
1 polymer ?
#
loop_
_entity_poly.entity_id
_entity_poly.type
_entity_poly.pdbx_seq_one_letter_code
_entity_poly.pdbx_strand_id
1 'polypeptide(L)'
;MDTLKNTISYLEDEHQEILKFCDKMEEKCLEILKGSVDTGFFRNAIDFIRKYADGLHHKKEEDILFAAMLENLGPVAEKVVRGGMLVEHQMARGYVMELENNLNLFEKFKDDLSKLHILTNAMAYVELLRNHAEKENKTVYPFADKSLTEDIKLEVAKEMDKRIKEEEKFLENKRKLMRELGI
;
A
#
# COMPACT_ATOMS: atom_id res chain seq x y z
N MET A 1 -22.13 0.37 -19.02
CA MET A 1 -20.72 -0.06 -18.98
C MET A 1 -19.98 1.04 -18.24
N ASP A 2 -19.65 0.77 -16.98
CA ASP A 2 -18.84 1.59 -16.07
C ASP A 2 -17.85 0.64 -15.33
N THR A 3 -17.41 -0.42 -16.00
CA THR A 3 -16.78 -1.58 -15.35
C THR A 3 -15.41 -1.27 -14.77
N LEU A 4 -14.54 -0.55 -15.51
CA LEU A 4 -13.25 -0.12 -14.96
C LEU A 4 -13.40 0.94 -13.85
N LYS A 5 -14.42 1.78 -13.93
CA LYS A 5 -14.72 2.78 -12.92
C LYS A 5 -15.02 2.15 -11.56
N ASN A 6 -15.74 1.02 -11.54
CA ASN A 6 -15.97 0.25 -10.31
C ASN A 6 -14.66 -0.35 -9.76
N THR A 7 -13.79 -0.88 -10.64
CA THR A 7 -12.46 -1.36 -10.27
C THR A 7 -11.61 -0.26 -9.64
N ILE A 8 -11.57 0.92 -10.25
CA ILE A 8 -10.83 2.08 -9.71
C ILE A 8 -11.42 2.50 -8.36
N SER A 9 -12.75 2.61 -8.25
CA SER A 9 -13.41 2.95 -6.98
C SER A 9 -13.06 1.96 -5.85
N TYR A 10 -12.92 0.67 -6.16
CA TYR A 10 -12.52 -0.33 -5.17
C TYR A 10 -11.08 -0.10 -4.69
N LEU A 11 -10.15 0.20 -5.59
CA LEU A 11 -8.76 0.53 -5.22
C LEU A 11 -8.70 1.84 -4.41
N GLU A 12 -9.49 2.84 -4.78
CA GLU A 12 -9.61 4.09 -4.03
C GLU A 12 -10.17 3.88 -2.62
N ASP A 13 -11.13 2.96 -2.44
CA ASP A 13 -11.64 2.57 -1.13
C ASP A 13 -10.57 1.87 -0.29
N GLU A 14 -9.75 0.99 -0.88
CA GLU A 14 -8.59 0.40 -0.20
C GLU A 14 -7.57 1.47 0.20
N HIS A 15 -7.33 2.48 -0.65
CA HIS A 15 -6.51 3.63 -0.30
C HIS A 15 -7.05 4.37 0.93
N GLN A 16 -8.37 4.55 1.08
CA GLN A 16 -8.91 5.19 2.28
C GLN A 16 -8.59 4.40 3.56
N GLU A 17 -8.59 3.08 3.51
CA GLU A 17 -8.20 2.24 4.64
C GLU A 17 -6.69 2.35 4.93
N ILE A 18 -5.85 2.31 3.89
CA ILE A 18 -4.39 2.42 4.01
C ILE A 18 -3.99 3.81 4.54
N LEU A 19 -4.68 4.88 4.15
CA LEU A 19 -4.42 6.23 4.64
C LEU A 19 -4.80 6.39 6.12
N LYS A 20 -5.92 5.79 6.57
CA LYS A 20 -6.25 5.73 8.01
C LYS A 20 -5.20 4.96 8.81
N PHE A 21 -4.67 3.87 8.24
CA PHE A 21 -3.53 3.17 8.82
C PHE A 21 -2.28 4.07 8.92
N CYS A 22 -2.00 4.88 7.89
CA CYS A 22 -0.88 5.82 7.91
C CYS A 22 -1.04 6.87 9.03
N ASP A 23 -2.24 7.41 9.24
CA ASP A 23 -2.53 8.33 10.34
C ASP A 23 -2.25 7.68 11.70
N LYS A 24 -2.67 6.42 11.87
CA LYS A 24 -2.40 5.67 13.10
C LYS A 24 -0.91 5.38 13.31
N MET A 25 -0.17 5.08 12.25
CA MET A 25 1.27 4.89 12.32
C MET A 25 1.98 6.18 12.72
N GLU A 26 1.55 7.33 12.19
CA GLU A 26 2.07 8.65 12.56
C GLU A 26 1.82 8.98 14.05
N GLU A 27 0.61 8.70 14.56
CA GLU A 27 0.31 8.81 16.00
C GLU A 27 1.28 8.00 16.86
N LYS A 28 1.57 6.76 16.43
CA LYS A 28 2.51 5.87 17.14
C LYS A 28 3.95 6.35 17.03
N CYS A 29 4.35 6.96 15.93
CA CYS A 29 5.63 7.65 15.82
C CYS A 29 5.73 8.84 16.79
N LEU A 30 4.64 9.61 17.01
CA LEU A 30 4.63 10.67 18.03
C LEU A 30 4.80 10.13 19.46
N GLU A 31 4.27 8.94 19.76
CA GLU A 31 4.48 8.26 21.06
C GLU A 31 5.96 7.88 21.28
N ILE A 32 6.67 7.49 20.20
CA ILE A 32 8.12 7.22 20.24
C ILE A 32 8.89 8.44 20.71
N LEU A 33 8.56 9.63 20.20
CA LEU A 33 9.20 10.89 20.62
C LEU A 33 9.02 11.18 22.11
N LYS A 34 7.94 10.66 22.72
CA LYS A 34 7.65 10.79 24.16
C LYS A 34 8.31 9.71 25.03
N GLY A 35 9.01 8.75 24.42
CA GLY A 35 9.75 7.71 25.14
C GLY A 35 9.28 6.29 24.84
N SER A 36 8.04 6.09 24.39
CA SER A 36 7.40 4.77 24.32
C SER A 36 7.46 4.16 22.92
N VAL A 37 7.97 2.93 22.82
CA VAL A 37 7.88 2.14 21.59
C VAL A 37 6.90 1.00 21.81
N ASP A 38 5.76 1.06 21.14
CA ASP A 38 4.74 0.01 21.14
C ASP A 38 5.13 -1.08 20.14
N THR A 39 5.99 -2.02 20.55
CA THR A 39 6.50 -3.04 19.64
C THR A 39 5.38 -3.94 19.10
N GLY A 40 4.35 -4.21 19.90
CA GLY A 40 3.18 -4.98 19.47
C GLY A 40 2.43 -4.30 18.32
N PHE A 41 2.20 -2.99 18.42
CA PHE A 41 1.63 -2.22 17.31
C PHE A 41 2.48 -2.34 16.04
N PHE A 42 3.80 -2.10 16.13
CA PHE A 42 4.65 -2.12 14.93
C PHE A 42 4.75 -3.52 14.30
N ARG A 43 4.66 -4.61 15.07
CA ARG A 43 4.53 -5.97 14.53
C ARG A 43 3.25 -6.15 13.74
N ASN A 44 2.12 -5.73 14.32
CA ASN A 44 0.83 -5.79 13.65
C ASN A 44 0.79 -4.89 12.39
N ALA A 45 1.49 -3.75 12.44
CA ALA A 45 1.60 -2.82 11.33
C ALA A 45 2.38 -3.44 10.16
N ILE A 46 3.53 -4.08 10.43
CA ILE A 46 4.30 -4.82 9.41
C ILE A 46 3.44 -5.91 8.78
N ASP A 47 2.72 -6.67 9.61
CA ASP A 47 1.79 -7.71 9.15
C ASP A 47 0.69 -7.14 8.25
N PHE A 48 0.13 -5.98 8.61
CA PHE A 48 -0.92 -5.33 7.84
C PHE A 48 -0.42 -4.89 6.49
N ILE A 49 0.76 -4.28 6.44
CA ILE A 49 1.36 -3.84 5.19
C ILE A 49 1.64 -5.04 4.29
N ARG A 50 2.34 -6.06 4.80
CA ARG A 50 2.72 -7.23 3.99
C ARG A 50 1.52 -8.01 3.48
N LYS A 51 0.50 -8.19 4.32
CA LYS A 51 -0.65 -9.03 3.98
C LYS A 51 -1.72 -8.28 3.21
N TYR A 52 -1.86 -6.97 3.40
CA TYR A 52 -2.97 -6.18 2.82
C TYR A 52 -2.50 -5.09 1.87
N ALA A 53 -1.79 -4.07 2.36
CA ALA A 53 -1.40 -2.93 1.52
C ALA A 53 -0.53 -3.38 0.34
N ASP A 54 0.49 -4.19 0.60
CA ASP A 54 1.34 -4.76 -0.45
C ASP A 54 0.77 -6.07 -1.01
N GLY A 55 0.39 -6.99 -0.13
CA GLY A 55 0.01 -8.36 -0.51
C GLY A 55 -1.29 -8.47 -1.31
N LEU A 56 -2.24 -7.55 -1.12
CA LEU A 56 -3.51 -7.54 -1.86
C LEU A 56 -3.64 -6.30 -2.73
N HIS A 57 -3.48 -5.10 -2.17
CA HIS A 57 -3.77 -3.85 -2.89
C HIS A 57 -2.75 -3.60 -4.00
N HIS A 58 -1.45 -3.45 -3.68
CA HIS A 58 -0.43 -3.30 -4.73
C HIS A 58 -0.40 -4.49 -5.70
N LYS A 59 -0.74 -5.71 -5.26
CA LYS A 59 -0.82 -6.86 -6.17
C LYS A 59 -1.92 -6.78 -7.20
N LYS A 60 -3.08 -6.23 -6.86
CA LYS A 60 -4.13 -5.94 -7.84
C LYS A 60 -3.64 -4.92 -8.88
N GLU A 61 -2.89 -3.93 -8.46
CA GLU A 61 -2.33 -2.93 -9.37
C GLU A 61 -1.23 -3.52 -10.25
N GLU A 62 -0.20 -4.10 -9.64
CA GLU A 62 0.96 -4.69 -10.32
C GLU A 62 0.57 -5.77 -11.33
N ASP A 63 -0.24 -6.74 -10.89
CA ASP A 63 -0.55 -7.93 -11.68
C ASP A 63 -1.60 -7.67 -12.77
N ILE A 64 -2.45 -6.64 -12.60
CA ILE A 64 -3.64 -6.44 -13.43
C ILE A 64 -3.61 -5.06 -14.09
N LEU A 65 -3.81 -3.97 -13.34
CA LEU A 65 -4.00 -2.64 -13.92
C LEU A 65 -2.72 -2.12 -14.59
N PHE A 66 -1.61 -2.15 -13.87
CA PHE A 66 -0.31 -1.68 -14.35
C PHE A 66 0.26 -2.58 -15.45
N ALA A 67 0.05 -3.90 -15.35
CA ALA A 67 0.36 -4.82 -16.44
C ALA A 67 -0.37 -4.43 -17.73
N ALA A 68 -1.70 -4.25 -17.67
CA ALA A 68 -2.49 -3.84 -18.82
C ALA A 68 -2.06 -2.47 -19.39
N MET A 69 -1.74 -1.50 -18.52
CA MET A 69 -1.21 -0.21 -18.96
C MET A 69 0.12 -0.35 -19.70
N LEU A 70 1.05 -1.17 -19.18
CA LEU A 70 2.36 -1.37 -19.80
C LEU A 70 2.27 -2.09 -21.15
N GLU A 71 1.35 -3.04 -21.28
CA GLU A 71 1.14 -3.79 -22.52
C GLU A 71 0.48 -2.95 -23.62
N ASN A 72 -0.33 -1.95 -23.25
CA ASN A 72 -1.22 -1.26 -24.21
C ASN A 72 -0.93 0.23 -24.44
N LEU A 73 -0.22 0.93 -23.54
CA LEU A 73 -0.11 2.40 -23.58
C LEU A 73 1.30 2.93 -23.92
N GLY A 74 2.25 2.03 -24.21
CA GLY A 74 3.57 2.37 -24.74
C GLY A 74 4.44 3.22 -23.78
N PRO A 75 5.33 4.09 -24.32
CA PRO A 75 6.38 4.74 -23.54
C PRO A 75 5.91 5.62 -22.37
N VAL A 76 4.69 6.19 -22.47
CA VAL A 76 4.14 7.03 -21.38
C VAL A 76 3.82 6.16 -20.17
N ALA A 77 3.20 4.99 -20.36
CA ALA A 77 2.95 4.06 -19.26
C ALA A 77 4.25 3.48 -18.70
N GLU A 78 5.26 3.19 -19.51
CA GLU A 78 6.57 2.77 -18.99
C GLU A 78 7.15 3.82 -18.02
N LYS A 79 7.11 5.10 -18.38
CA LYS A 79 7.60 6.17 -17.52
C LYS A 79 6.80 6.29 -16.21
N VAL A 80 5.47 6.27 -16.29
CA VAL A 80 4.58 6.45 -15.13
C VAL A 80 4.62 5.23 -14.20
N VAL A 81 4.51 4.03 -14.76
CA VAL A 81 4.41 2.78 -14.01
C VAL A 81 5.79 2.26 -13.62
N ARG A 82 6.69 1.99 -14.57
CA ARG A 82 8.02 1.42 -14.25
C ARG A 82 8.96 2.45 -13.64
N GLY A 83 8.90 3.70 -14.09
CA GLY A 83 9.73 4.79 -13.58
C GLY A 83 9.18 5.47 -12.32
N GLY A 84 7.93 5.19 -11.95
CA GLY A 84 7.23 5.81 -10.82
C GLY A 84 6.66 4.76 -9.88
N MET A 85 5.43 4.31 -10.13
CA MET A 85 4.63 3.54 -9.16
C MET A 85 5.33 2.26 -8.68
N LEU A 86 5.90 1.46 -9.58
CA LEU A 86 6.61 0.23 -9.20
C LEU A 86 7.88 0.48 -8.38
N VAL A 87 8.56 1.61 -8.62
CA VAL A 87 9.72 2.02 -7.80
C VAL A 87 9.26 2.38 -6.40
N GLU A 88 8.14 3.09 -6.29
CA GLU A 88 7.56 3.46 -5.00
C GLU A 88 7.07 2.25 -4.22
N HIS A 89 6.48 1.25 -4.88
CA HIS A 89 6.18 -0.04 -4.23
C HIS A 89 7.46 -0.71 -3.68
N GLN A 90 8.56 -0.71 -4.44
CA GLN A 90 9.83 -1.26 -3.93
C GLN A 90 10.39 -0.47 -2.76
N MET A 91 10.32 0.87 -2.80
CA MET A 91 10.76 1.72 -1.69
C MET A 91 9.92 1.45 -0.42
N ALA A 92 8.60 1.34 -0.56
CA ALA A 92 7.71 0.98 0.54
C ALA A 92 8.10 -0.37 1.16
N ARG A 93 8.34 -1.40 0.34
CA ARG A 93 8.84 -2.71 0.81
C ARG A 93 10.17 -2.60 1.54
N GLY A 94 11.08 -1.76 1.04
CA GLY A 94 12.37 -1.47 1.67
C GLY A 94 12.23 -0.87 3.06
N TYR A 95 11.37 0.15 3.22
CA TYR A 95 11.10 0.75 4.53
C TYR A 95 10.49 -0.24 5.52
N VAL A 96 9.60 -1.11 5.08
CA VAL A 96 8.98 -2.14 5.94
C VAL A 96 10.00 -3.18 6.39
N MET A 97 10.92 -3.59 5.49
CA MET A 97 12.01 -4.49 5.84
C MET A 97 12.94 -3.87 6.89
N GLU A 98 13.35 -2.62 6.70
CA GLU A 98 14.21 -1.93 7.64
C GLU A 98 13.50 -1.61 8.97
N LEU A 99 12.20 -1.32 8.94
CA LEU A 99 11.38 -1.18 10.13
C LEU A 99 11.41 -2.48 10.96
N GLU A 100 11.22 -3.64 10.33
CA GLU A 100 11.27 -4.93 11.02
C GLU A 100 12.66 -5.22 11.60
N ASN A 101 13.72 -4.97 10.83
CA ASN A 101 15.10 -5.16 11.27
C ASN A 101 15.40 -4.32 12.53
N ASN A 102 15.01 -3.05 12.53
CA ASN A 102 15.24 -2.15 13.66
C ASN A 102 14.33 -2.46 14.85
N LEU A 103 13.12 -2.98 14.60
CA LEU A 103 12.25 -3.49 15.66
C LEU A 103 12.87 -4.70 16.37
N ASN A 104 13.50 -5.62 15.62
CA ASN A 104 14.25 -6.75 16.19
C ASN A 104 15.43 -6.27 17.05
N LEU A 105 16.20 -5.28 16.57
CA LEU A 105 17.32 -4.70 17.31
C LEU A 105 16.85 -4.01 18.60
N PHE A 106 15.80 -3.19 18.51
CA PHE A 106 15.24 -2.50 19.67
C PHE A 106 14.72 -3.48 20.72
N GLU A 107 14.08 -4.59 20.32
CA GLU A 107 13.64 -5.61 21.26
C GLU A 107 14.79 -6.26 22.04
N LYS A 108 15.98 -6.37 21.43
CA LYS A 108 17.17 -6.94 22.05
C LYS A 108 17.94 -5.95 22.91
N PHE A 109 18.13 -4.72 22.44
CA PHE A 109 19.07 -3.77 23.02
C PHE A 109 18.42 -2.59 23.73
N LYS A 110 17.16 -2.28 23.42
CA LYS A 110 16.40 -1.15 24.01
C LYS A 110 17.12 0.19 23.89
N ASP A 111 17.87 0.38 22.79
CA ASP A 111 18.72 1.54 22.55
C ASP A 111 18.05 2.61 21.68
N ASP A 112 18.52 3.85 21.81
CA ASP A 112 17.97 5.00 21.10
C ASP A 112 18.23 4.98 19.59
N LEU A 113 19.29 4.30 19.12
CA LEU A 113 19.61 4.22 17.70
C LEU A 113 18.59 3.35 16.97
N SER A 114 18.29 2.15 17.48
CA SER A 114 17.23 1.30 16.93
C SER A 114 15.88 2.02 16.93
N LYS A 115 15.58 2.77 18.00
CA LYS A 115 14.37 3.58 18.13
C LYS A 115 14.28 4.70 17.07
N LEU A 116 15.37 5.40 16.81
CA LEU A 116 15.47 6.42 15.76
C LEU A 116 15.17 5.82 14.37
N HIS A 117 15.71 4.63 14.09
CA HIS A 117 15.48 3.97 12.81
C HIS A 117 14.07 3.40 12.65
N ILE A 118 13.40 2.96 13.73
CA ILE A 118 11.97 2.61 13.72
C ILE A 118 11.16 3.83 13.29
N LEU A 119 11.35 4.97 13.97
CA LEU A 119 10.66 6.22 13.65
C LEU A 119 10.89 6.65 12.19
N THR A 120 12.14 6.60 11.75
CA THR A 120 12.55 7.04 10.41
C THR A 120 11.88 6.20 9.32
N ASN A 121 11.92 4.87 9.42
CA ASN A 121 11.33 4.00 8.40
C ASN A 121 9.80 4.02 8.41
N ALA A 122 9.19 4.08 9.60
CA ALA A 122 7.75 4.20 9.72
C ALA A 122 7.23 5.50 9.07
N MET A 123 7.85 6.66 9.38
CA MET A 123 7.44 7.92 8.76
C MET A 123 7.79 8.01 7.28
N ALA A 124 8.90 7.42 6.84
CA ALA A 124 9.22 7.35 5.41
C ALA A 124 8.16 6.55 4.63
N TYR A 125 7.67 5.45 5.20
CA TYR A 125 6.55 4.69 4.63
C TYR A 125 5.26 5.54 4.58
N VAL A 126 4.89 6.20 5.69
CA VAL A 126 3.68 7.06 5.78
C VAL A 126 3.68 8.14 4.71
N GLU A 127 4.76 8.92 4.62
CA GLU A 127 4.84 10.03 3.68
C GLU A 127 4.90 9.55 2.23
N LEU A 128 5.59 8.43 1.97
CA LEU A 128 5.60 7.81 0.65
C LEU A 128 4.18 7.43 0.22
N LEU A 129 3.45 6.69 1.08
CA LEU A 129 2.12 6.15 0.74
C LEU A 129 1.06 7.24 0.58
N ARG A 130 1.10 8.30 1.40
CA ARG A 130 0.20 9.47 1.23
C ARG A 130 0.37 10.10 -0.15
N ASN A 131 1.61 10.37 -0.56
CA ASN A 131 1.91 10.94 -1.86
C ASN A 131 1.59 9.96 -2.99
N HIS A 132 1.89 8.68 -2.80
CA HIS A 132 1.65 7.60 -3.76
C HIS A 132 0.17 7.46 -4.09
N ALA A 133 -0.68 7.28 -3.08
CA ALA A 133 -2.14 7.18 -3.25
C ALA A 133 -2.73 8.44 -3.90
N GLU A 134 -2.21 9.64 -3.58
CA GLU A 134 -2.63 10.87 -4.26
C GLU A 134 -2.29 10.85 -5.76
N LYS A 135 -1.07 10.44 -6.13
CA LYS A 135 -0.66 10.32 -7.53
C LYS A 135 -1.52 9.32 -8.28
N GLU A 136 -1.83 8.19 -7.67
CA GLU A 136 -2.64 7.16 -8.29
C GLU A 136 -4.07 7.63 -8.52
N ASN A 137 -4.74 8.06 -7.45
CA ASN A 137 -6.14 8.49 -7.51
C ASN A 137 -6.33 9.69 -8.46
N LYS A 138 -5.41 10.66 -8.45
CA LYS A 138 -5.59 11.91 -9.23
C LYS A 138 -4.98 11.86 -10.62
N THR A 139 -4.03 10.96 -10.87
CA THR A 139 -3.25 10.97 -12.13
C THR A 139 -3.22 9.62 -12.81
N VAL A 140 -2.78 8.56 -12.12
CA VAL A 140 -2.54 7.25 -12.76
C VAL A 140 -3.84 6.56 -13.13
N TYR A 141 -4.81 6.46 -12.22
CA TYR A 141 -6.09 5.82 -12.50
C TYR A 141 -6.91 6.58 -13.55
N PRO A 142 -7.03 7.94 -13.51
CA PRO A 142 -7.67 8.68 -14.59
C PRO A 142 -6.95 8.54 -15.93
N PHE A 143 -5.61 8.45 -15.94
CA PHE A 143 -4.84 8.19 -17.15
C PHE A 143 -5.15 6.80 -17.72
N ALA A 144 -5.23 5.77 -16.88
CA ALA A 144 -5.60 4.42 -17.28
C ALA A 144 -7.01 4.38 -17.90
N ASP A 145 -8.00 4.94 -17.21
CA ASP A 145 -9.38 4.98 -17.71
C ASP A 145 -9.51 5.79 -19.00
N LYS A 146 -8.83 6.93 -19.13
CA LYS A 146 -8.90 7.71 -20.36
C LYS A 146 -8.23 7.02 -21.57
N SER A 147 -7.18 6.23 -21.33
CA SER A 147 -6.26 5.81 -22.39
C SER A 147 -6.44 4.35 -22.83
N LEU A 148 -6.92 3.47 -21.95
CA LEU A 148 -7.20 2.09 -22.30
C LEU A 148 -8.45 2.00 -23.20
N THR A 149 -8.44 1.07 -24.15
CA THR A 149 -9.63 0.79 -24.98
C THR A 149 -10.69 0.04 -24.17
N GLU A 150 -11.96 0.18 -24.55
CA GLU A 150 -13.06 -0.44 -23.80
C GLU A 150 -12.94 -1.96 -23.66
N ASP A 151 -12.41 -2.66 -24.67
CA ASP A 151 -12.17 -4.10 -24.60
C ASP A 151 -11.16 -4.46 -23.49
N ILE A 152 -10.04 -3.73 -23.41
CA ILE A 152 -9.04 -3.95 -22.35
C ILE A 152 -9.58 -3.56 -20.97
N LYS A 153 -10.38 -2.48 -20.88
CA LYS A 153 -11.06 -2.11 -19.63
C LYS A 153 -11.97 -3.22 -19.11
N LEU A 154 -12.71 -3.87 -20.00
CA LEU A 154 -13.58 -5.00 -19.67
C LEU A 154 -12.78 -6.20 -19.17
N GLU A 155 -11.63 -6.50 -19.78
CA GLU A 155 -10.73 -7.57 -19.34
C GLU A 155 -10.14 -7.29 -17.96
N VAL A 156 -9.61 -6.08 -17.74
CA VAL A 156 -9.08 -5.64 -16.44
C VAL A 156 -10.14 -5.75 -15.36
N ALA A 157 -11.35 -5.24 -15.60
CA ALA A 157 -12.44 -5.29 -14.63
C ALA A 157 -12.83 -6.73 -14.28
N LYS A 158 -12.88 -7.61 -15.28
CA LYS A 158 -13.20 -9.03 -15.07
C LYS A 158 -12.14 -9.75 -14.23
N GLU A 159 -10.85 -9.52 -14.51
CA GLU A 159 -9.78 -10.14 -13.72
C GLU A 159 -9.73 -9.55 -12.30
N MET A 160 -10.00 -8.25 -12.15
CA MET A 160 -10.11 -7.60 -10.85
C MET A 160 -11.24 -8.21 -10.00
N ASP A 161 -12.44 -8.34 -10.57
CA ASP A 161 -13.59 -8.95 -9.88
C ASP A 161 -13.29 -10.38 -9.41
N LYS A 162 -12.55 -11.13 -10.22
CA LYS A 162 -12.10 -12.48 -9.85
C LYS A 162 -11.10 -12.43 -8.71
N ARG A 163 -10.09 -11.56 -8.78
CA ARG A 163 -9.08 -11.38 -7.71
C ARG A 163 -9.74 -10.97 -6.40
N ILE A 164 -10.67 -10.01 -6.42
CA ILE A 164 -11.41 -9.55 -5.24
C ILE A 164 -12.17 -10.73 -4.58
N LYS A 165 -12.87 -11.56 -5.36
CA LYS A 165 -13.57 -12.75 -4.84
C LYS A 165 -12.62 -13.77 -4.21
N GLU A 166 -11.46 -14.00 -4.81
CA GLU A 166 -10.45 -14.90 -4.26
C GLU A 166 -9.87 -14.38 -2.93
N GLU A 167 -9.84 -13.06 -2.78
CA GLU A 167 -9.35 -12.36 -1.59
C GLU A 167 -10.37 -12.28 -0.45
N GLU A 168 -11.66 -12.56 -0.69
CA GLU A 168 -12.72 -12.52 0.34
C GLU A 168 -12.39 -13.35 1.58
N LYS A 169 -11.71 -14.49 1.39
CA LYS A 169 -11.25 -15.37 2.47
C LYS A 169 -10.26 -14.71 3.44
N PHE A 170 -9.62 -13.60 3.04
CA PHE A 170 -8.67 -12.86 3.86
C PHE A 170 -9.32 -11.68 4.61
N LEU A 171 -10.58 -11.33 4.30
CA LEU A 171 -11.25 -10.14 4.85
C LEU A 171 -11.47 -10.23 6.35
N GLU A 172 -11.76 -11.41 6.90
CA GLU A 172 -11.92 -11.56 8.35
C GLU A 172 -10.62 -11.25 9.09
N ASN A 173 -9.50 -11.77 8.59
CA ASN A 173 -8.19 -11.48 9.13
C ASN A 173 -7.83 -10.00 8.94
N LYS A 174 -8.21 -9.38 7.80
CA LYS A 174 -8.00 -7.94 7.55
C LYS A 174 -8.68 -7.11 8.63
N ARG A 175 -9.97 -7.35 8.83
CA ARG A 175 -10.78 -6.65 9.84
C ARG A 175 -10.26 -6.87 11.25
N LYS A 176 -9.75 -8.07 11.55
CA LYS A 176 -9.13 -8.36 12.85
C LYS A 176 -7.89 -7.48 13.06
N LEU A 177 -6.99 -7.46 12.09
CA LEU A 177 -5.75 -6.71 12.20
C LEU A 177 -5.99 -5.20 12.23
N MET A 178 -6.95 -4.70 11.45
CA MET A 178 -7.40 -3.31 11.52
C MET A 178 -7.86 -2.93 12.94
N ARG A 179 -8.69 -3.77 13.58
CA ARG A 179 -9.11 -3.54 14.98
C ARG A 179 -7.93 -3.54 15.96
N GLU A 180 -6.96 -4.44 15.77
CA GLU A 180 -5.76 -4.50 16.62
C GLU A 180 -4.85 -3.27 16.45
N LEU A 181 -4.89 -2.65 15.26
CA LEU A 181 -4.20 -1.39 14.98
C LEU A 181 -5.01 -0.17 15.45
N GLY A 182 -6.29 -0.33 15.78
CA GLY A 182 -7.17 0.76 16.19
C GLY A 182 -7.64 1.61 15.03
N ILE A 183 -7.82 0.99 13.85
CA ILE A 183 -8.38 1.60 12.61
C ILE A 183 -9.67 0.91 12.19
#